data_AF-A0A8H7BGZ7-F1
#
_entry.id   AF-A0A8H7BGZ7-F1
#
_cell.length_a   1.000
_cell.length_b   1.000
_cell.length_c   1.000
_cell.angle_alpha   90.00
_cell.angle_beta   90.00
_cell.angle_gamma   90.00
#
_symmetry.space_group_name_H-M   'P 1'
#
loop_
_entity.id
_entity.type
_entity.pdbx_description
1 polymer ?
#
loop_
_entity_poly.entity_id
_entity_poly.type
_entity_poly.pdbx_seq_one_letter_code
_entity_poly.pdbx_strand_id
1 'polypeptide(L)'
;MEQGAFNAASAKMKHIRRDRTLRPQYCHPCGPYTAAEHLATHFEHIHSGNLLNKQTTSQPANPRQPLTSSSTTALADNTSALDGPFNIDIVTEAINSVPVKKAPGVDHIRGEMLRPI
;
A
#
# COMPACT_ATOMS: atom_id res chain seq x y z
N MET A 1 47.70 10.61 17.05
CA MET A 1 47.18 10.88 15.70
C MET A 1 45.70 10.49 15.54
N GLU A 2 45.14 9.61 16.38
CA GLU A 2 43.74 9.19 16.25
C GLU A 2 42.67 10.25 16.56
N GLN A 3 42.87 11.15 17.54
CA GLN A 3 41.87 12.20 17.83
C GLN A 3 41.61 13.13 16.64
N GLY A 4 42.61 13.38 15.79
CA GLY A 4 42.45 14.23 14.60
C GLY A 4 41.51 13.61 13.57
N ALA A 5 41.64 12.30 13.32
CA ALA A 5 40.78 11.57 12.40
C ALA A 5 39.34 11.48 12.94
N PHE A 6 39.16 11.24 14.24
CA PHE A 6 37.85 11.25 14.88
C PHE A 6 37.15 12.61 14.77
N ASN A 7 37.87 13.70 15.04
CA ASN A 7 37.32 15.05 14.95
C ASN A 7 36.92 15.41 13.50
N ALA A 8 37.73 15.04 12.52
CA ALA A 8 37.41 15.23 11.10
C ALA A 8 36.18 14.42 10.67
N ALA A 9 36.08 13.16 11.09
CA ALA A 9 34.91 12.31 10.82
C ALA A 9 33.64 12.85 11.48
N SER A 10 33.72 13.31 12.73
CA SER A 10 32.60 13.91 13.45
C SER A 10 32.12 15.21 12.79
N ALA A 11 33.06 16.06 12.34
CA ALA A 11 32.74 17.27 11.58
C ALA A 11 32.02 16.93 10.27
N LYS A 12 32.51 15.93 9.52
CA LYS A 12 31.87 15.47 8.28
C LYS A 12 30.48 14.91 8.52
N MET A 13 30.29 14.10 9.56
CA MET A 13 28.97 13.60 9.95
C MET A 13 28.01 14.72 10.37
N LYS A 14 28.49 15.79 11.01
CA LYS A 14 27.66 16.95 11.35
C LYS A 14 27.23 17.72 10.10
N HIS A 15 28.13 17.87 9.14
CA HIS A 15 27.83 18.51 7.86
C HIS A 15 26.77 17.72 7.08
N ILE A 16 26.97 16.41 6.90
CA ILE A 16 25.98 15.52 6.25
C ILE A 16 24.61 15.60 6.94
N ARG A 17 24.58 15.66 8.28
CA ARG A 17 23.33 15.76 9.04
C ARG A 17 22.61 17.10 8.88
N ARG A 18 23.32 18.19 8.60
CA ARG A 18 22.72 19.51 8.32
C ARG A 18 22.26 19.63 6.88
N ASP A 19 23.07 19.14 5.95
CA ASP A 19 22.85 19.35 4.52
C ASP A 19 21.95 18.27 3.91
N ARG A 20 21.61 17.21 4.68
CA ARG A 20 20.59 16.25 4.24
C ARG A 20 19.22 16.94 4.17
N THR A 21 18.61 16.89 3.01
CA THR A 21 17.19 17.20 2.84
C THR A 21 16.36 16.07 3.44
N LEU A 22 16.00 16.19 4.72
CA LEU A 22 15.20 15.19 5.44
C LEU A 22 13.82 14.96 4.82
N ARG A 23 13.30 15.99 4.15
CA ARG A 23 12.04 15.93 3.40
C ARG A 23 12.23 16.72 2.11
N PRO A 24 11.97 16.15 0.94
CA PRO A 24 11.88 16.94 -0.27
C PRO A 24 10.77 17.97 -0.10
N GLN A 25 11.09 19.25 -0.35
CA GLN A 25 10.12 20.34 -0.34
C GLN A 25 10.03 20.92 -1.74
N TYR A 26 8.81 21.16 -2.19
CA TYR A 26 8.55 21.89 -3.43
C TYR A 26 8.59 23.39 -3.15
N CYS A 27 9.43 24.11 -3.88
CA CYS A 27 9.53 25.56 -3.81
C CYS A 27 9.29 26.14 -5.20
N HIS A 28 8.54 27.24 -5.28
CA HIS A 28 8.29 27.95 -6.52
C HIS A 28 9.02 29.31 -6.50
N PRO A 29 9.61 29.78 -7.61
CA PRO A 29 10.37 31.04 -7.65
C PRO A 29 9.54 32.27 -7.27
N CYS A 30 8.21 32.22 -7.48
CA CYS A 30 7.30 33.31 -7.10
C CYS A 30 6.86 33.25 -5.62
N GLY A 31 7.39 32.31 -4.84
CA GLY A 31 7.17 32.24 -3.39
C GLY A 31 6.19 31.13 -2.94
N PRO A 32 5.96 31.04 -1.62
CA PRO A 32 5.28 29.89 -1.00
C PRO A 32 3.79 29.80 -1.37
N TYR A 33 3.11 30.94 -1.53
CA TYR A 33 1.69 30.95 -1.92
C TYR A 33 1.50 30.34 -3.32
N THR A 34 2.30 30.80 -4.30
CA THR A 34 2.26 30.24 -5.66
C THR A 34 2.66 28.75 -5.71
N ALA A 35 3.57 28.33 -4.82
CA ALA A 35 3.93 26.93 -4.69
C ALA A 35 2.75 26.07 -4.22
N ALA A 36 1.98 26.55 -3.25
CA ALA A 36 0.80 25.87 -2.74
C ALA A 36 -0.32 25.77 -3.79
N GLU A 37 -0.61 26.85 -4.51
CA GLU A 37 -1.57 26.86 -5.63
C GLU A 37 -1.17 25.87 -6.75
N HIS A 38 0.12 25.84 -7.12
CA HIS A 38 0.64 24.86 -8.06
C HIS A 38 0.45 23.41 -7.60
N LEU A 39 0.66 23.14 -6.31
CA LEU A 39 0.45 21.79 -5.76
C LEU A 39 -1.03 21.42 -5.74
N ALA A 40 -1.91 22.36 -5.38
CA ALA A 40 -3.35 22.13 -5.35
C ALA A 40 -3.88 21.73 -6.74
N THR A 41 -3.56 22.52 -7.76
CA THR A 41 -3.94 22.24 -9.16
C THR A 41 -3.32 20.94 -9.68
N HIS A 42 -2.07 20.65 -9.31
CA HIS A 42 -1.41 19.41 -9.69
C HIS A 42 -2.09 18.18 -9.08
N PHE A 43 -2.43 18.22 -7.79
CA PHE A 43 -3.10 17.11 -7.12
C PHE A 43 -4.51 16.89 -7.66
N GLU A 44 -5.25 17.97 -7.93
CA GLU A 44 -6.55 17.86 -8.61
C GLU A 44 -6.41 17.17 -9.96
N HIS A 45 -5.42 17.55 -10.78
CA HIS A 45 -5.19 16.93 -12.07
C HIS A 45 -4.84 15.44 -11.98
N ILE A 46 -3.91 15.05 -11.08
CA ILE A 46 -3.52 13.64 -10.91
C ILE A 46 -4.69 12.79 -10.40
N HIS A 47 -5.46 13.32 -9.45
CA HIS A 47 -6.55 12.58 -8.81
C HIS A 47 -7.91 12.74 -9.50
N SER A 48 -8.00 13.54 -10.56
CA SER A 48 -9.20 13.69 -11.40
C SER A 48 -9.62 12.40 -12.10
N GLY A 49 -8.75 11.39 -12.15
CA GLY A 49 -9.00 10.12 -12.81
C GLY A 49 -8.85 10.17 -14.34
N ASN A 50 -8.51 11.33 -14.89
CA ASN A 50 -8.32 11.55 -16.33
C ASN A 50 -7.13 10.77 -16.90
N LEU A 51 -6.17 10.41 -16.04
CA LEU A 51 -4.98 9.63 -16.37
C LEU A 51 -5.20 8.11 -16.29
N LEU A 52 -6.36 7.67 -15.77
CA LEU A 52 -6.71 6.26 -15.86
C LEU A 52 -6.97 5.98 -17.33
N ASN A 53 -6.15 5.09 -17.90
CA ASN A 53 -6.39 4.56 -19.22
C ASN A 53 -7.81 4.01 -19.20
N LYS A 54 -8.75 4.71 -19.84
CA LYS A 54 -10.07 4.18 -20.13
C LYS A 54 -9.78 3.04 -21.10
N GLN A 55 -9.46 1.86 -20.57
CA GLN A 55 -9.40 0.65 -21.35
C GLN A 55 -10.79 0.53 -21.95
N THR A 56 -10.84 0.98 -23.19
CA THR A 56 -11.91 0.78 -24.13
C THR A 56 -12.33 -0.66 -23.99
N THR A 57 -13.62 -0.87 -23.80
CA THR A 57 -14.35 -2.13 -23.70
C THR A 57 -14.26 -2.99 -24.98
N SER A 58 -13.10 -3.01 -25.62
CA SER A 58 -12.80 -3.77 -26.83
C SER A 58 -11.36 -4.29 -26.74
N GLN A 59 -11.07 -5.15 -25.76
CA GLN A 59 -9.86 -5.97 -25.82
C GLN A 59 -10.25 -7.45 -25.66
N PRO A 60 -9.99 -8.31 -26.66
CA PRO A 60 -10.31 -9.72 -26.60
C PRO A 60 -9.44 -10.40 -25.55
N ALA A 61 -10.02 -11.40 -24.89
CA ALA A 61 -9.44 -12.17 -23.79
C ALA A 61 -7.97 -12.56 -24.04
N ASN A 62 -7.07 -12.01 -23.22
CA ASN A 62 -5.69 -12.46 -23.12
C ASN A 62 -5.40 -12.78 -21.64
N PRO A 63 -5.05 -14.03 -21.27
CA PRO A 63 -5.15 -14.52 -19.89
C PRO A 63 -3.98 -14.13 -18.97
N ARG A 64 -3.44 -12.92 -19.08
CA ARG A 64 -2.40 -12.41 -18.18
C ARG A 64 -2.57 -10.91 -17.94
N GLN A 65 -3.53 -10.52 -17.13
CA GLN A 65 -3.59 -9.18 -16.55
C GLN A 65 -3.55 -9.21 -15.01
N PRO A 66 -2.92 -8.20 -14.36
CA PRO A 66 -2.74 -8.16 -12.92
C PRO A 66 -4.06 -7.80 -12.22
N LEU A 67 -4.29 -8.40 -11.06
CA LEU A 67 -5.45 -8.17 -10.19
C LEU A 67 -5.55 -6.68 -9.81
N THR A 68 -6.50 -5.96 -10.40
CA THR A 68 -6.84 -4.60 -9.97
C THR A 68 -7.72 -4.68 -8.73
N SER A 69 -7.22 -4.18 -7.61
CA SER A 69 -7.96 -4.05 -6.36
C SER A 69 -9.09 -3.02 -6.51
N SER A 70 -10.26 -3.46 -6.98
CA SER A 70 -11.46 -2.64 -6.99
C SER A 70 -11.91 -2.40 -5.54
N SER A 71 -11.59 -1.22 -5.02
CA SER A 71 -12.12 -0.73 -3.76
C SER A 71 -13.65 -0.60 -3.87
N THR A 72 -14.36 -1.43 -3.12
CA THR A 72 -15.82 -1.43 -3.01
C THR A 72 -16.27 -0.25 -2.15
N THR A 73 -16.65 0.85 -2.76
CA THR A 73 -17.55 1.83 -2.13
C THR A 73 -18.55 2.34 -3.16
N ALA A 74 -19.63 1.57 -3.36
CA ALA A 74 -20.88 2.12 -3.84
C ALA A 74 -22.01 1.24 -3.32
N LEU A 75 -22.76 1.77 -2.35
CA LEU A 75 -24.11 1.34 -2.02
C LEU A 75 -24.94 1.52 -3.30
N ALA A 76 -25.22 0.44 -4.01
CA ALA A 76 -26.17 0.44 -5.12
C ALA A 76 -26.92 -0.88 -5.15
N ASP A 77 -28.19 -0.76 -5.47
CA ASP A 77 -29.27 -1.70 -5.24
C ASP A 77 -29.01 -3.13 -5.70
N ASN A 78 -29.62 -4.04 -4.93
CA ASN A 78 -29.76 -5.44 -5.26
C ASN A 78 -30.34 -5.62 -6.67
N THR A 79 -29.87 -6.69 -7.32
CA THR A 79 -30.30 -7.26 -8.61
C THR A 79 -29.55 -6.74 -9.83
N SER A 80 -28.81 -7.65 -10.47
CA SER A 80 -28.18 -7.53 -11.79
C SER A 80 -26.72 -7.06 -11.81
N ALA A 81 -25.81 -7.93 -11.37
CA ALA A 81 -24.55 -8.27 -12.05
C ALA A 81 -23.66 -9.14 -11.13
N LEU A 82 -24.07 -10.38 -10.86
CA LEU A 82 -23.17 -11.40 -10.30
C LEU A 82 -22.39 -12.08 -11.43
N ASP A 83 -21.64 -11.30 -12.22
CA ASP A 83 -20.60 -11.82 -13.13
C ASP A 83 -19.23 -11.27 -12.71
N GLY A 84 -19.03 -11.19 -11.39
CA GLY A 84 -17.73 -10.95 -10.77
C GLY A 84 -17.08 -12.29 -10.40
N PRO A 85 -15.74 -12.35 -10.30
CA PRO A 85 -15.01 -13.58 -9.98
C PRO A 85 -15.29 -14.14 -8.57
N PHE A 86 -16.02 -13.38 -7.74
CA PHE A 86 -16.41 -13.77 -6.40
C PHE A 86 -17.94 -13.72 -6.28
N ASN A 87 -18.55 -14.91 -6.26
CA ASN A 87 -19.94 -15.11 -5.88
C ASN A 87 -20.02 -15.38 -4.37
N ILE A 88 -21.12 -14.98 -3.73
CA ILE A 88 -21.35 -15.25 -2.31
C ILE A 88 -21.28 -16.74 -1.98
N ASP A 89 -21.69 -17.61 -2.90
CA ASP A 89 -21.62 -19.07 -2.75
C ASP A 89 -20.15 -19.56 -2.71
N ILE A 90 -19.29 -19.00 -3.57
CA ILE A 90 -17.86 -19.31 -3.60
C ILE A 90 -17.17 -18.84 -2.31
N VAL A 91 -17.51 -17.65 -1.83
CA VAL A 91 -16.94 -17.08 -0.61
C VAL A 91 -17.37 -17.88 0.63
N THR A 92 -18.65 -18.28 0.70
CA THR A 92 -19.16 -19.08 1.82
C THR A 92 -18.59 -20.49 1.82
N GLU A 93 -18.47 -21.13 0.66
CA GLU A 93 -17.79 -22.41 0.52
C GLU A 93 -16.32 -22.33 0.96
N ALA A 94 -15.60 -21.29 0.52
CA ALA A 94 -14.21 -21.07 0.90
C ALA A 94 -14.07 -20.92 2.43
N ILE A 95 -14.90 -20.10 3.08
CA ILE A 95 -14.89 -19.91 4.53
C ILE A 95 -15.16 -21.21 5.28
N ASN A 96 -16.14 -21.98 4.83
CA ASN A 96 -16.51 -23.26 5.45
C ASN A 96 -15.44 -24.34 5.23
N SER A 97 -14.63 -24.22 4.17
CA SER A 97 -13.52 -25.13 3.88
C SER A 97 -12.25 -24.82 4.68
N VAL A 98 -12.17 -23.66 5.34
CA VAL A 98 -11.00 -23.31 6.16
C VAL A 98 -10.95 -24.20 7.40
N PRO A 99 -9.82 -24.87 7.68
CA PRO A 99 -9.68 -25.64 8.90
C PRO A 99 -9.82 -24.71 10.12
N VAL A 100 -10.83 -24.97 10.96
CA VAL A 100 -11.09 -24.27 12.25
C VAL A 100 -9.97 -24.42 13.30
N LYS A 101 -8.93 -25.17 12.98
CA LYS A 101 -7.73 -25.27 13.80
C LYS A 101 -6.92 -24.00 13.59
N LYS A 102 -7.15 -23.00 14.45
CA LYS A 102 -6.20 -21.90 14.65
C LYS A 102 -4.79 -22.51 14.71
N ALA A 103 -3.81 -21.90 14.04
CA ALA A 103 -2.42 -22.25 14.29
C ALA A 103 -2.20 -22.22 15.82
N PRO A 104 -1.57 -23.26 16.41
CA PRO A 104 -1.30 -23.30 17.84
C PRO A 104 -0.70 -21.96 18.26
N GLY A 105 -1.44 -21.15 19.02
CA GLY A 105 -0.88 -19.97 19.65
C GLY A 105 0.23 -20.38 20.62
N VAL A 106 1.02 -19.43 21.11
CA VAL A 106 2.15 -19.70 22.02
C VAL A 106 1.77 -20.55 23.25
N ASP A 107 0.49 -20.53 23.64
CA ASP A 107 -0.06 -21.29 24.77
C ASP A 107 -0.70 -22.66 24.41
N HIS A 108 -0.63 -23.12 23.15
CA HIS A 108 -1.31 -24.35 22.69
C HIS A 108 -0.55 -25.67 22.98
N ILE A 109 0.26 -25.72 24.03
CA ILE A 109 0.84 -26.98 24.52
C ILE A 109 -0.30 -27.83 25.10
N ARG A 110 -0.82 -28.77 24.32
CA ARG A 110 -1.81 -29.75 24.82
C ARG A 110 -1.14 -30.71 25.79
N GLY A 111 -1.87 -31.15 26.82
CA GLY A 111 -1.41 -32.08 27.86
C GLY A 111 -0.86 -33.43 27.37
N GLU A 112 -0.97 -33.77 26.08
CA GLU A 112 -0.26 -34.92 25.49
C GLU A 112 1.27 -34.71 25.44
N MET A 113 1.75 -33.47 25.31
CA MET A 113 3.18 -33.11 25.36
C MET A 113 3.75 -33.10 26.79
N LEU A 114 2.88 -33.21 27.81
CA LEU A 114 3.24 -33.28 29.23
C LEU A 114 3.08 -34.70 29.80
N ARG A 115 2.86 -35.71 28.95
CA ARG A 115 2.89 -37.10 29.39
C ARG A 115 4.32 -37.43 29.84
N PRO A 116 4.51 -37.98 31.06
CA PRO A 116 5.82 -38.49 31.47
C PRO A 116 6.30 -39.55 30.47
N ILE A 117 7.60 -39.52 30.17
CA ILE A 117 8.30 -40.55 29.40
C ILE A 117 8.35 -41.83 30.24
#